data_AF-A0A534WLI1-F1
#
_entry.id   AF-A0A534WLI1-F1
#
_cell.length_a   1.000
_cell.length_b   1.000
_cell.length_c   1.000
_cell.angle_alpha   90.00
_cell.angle_beta   90.00
_cell.angle_gamma   90.00
#
_symmetry.space_group_name_H-M   'P 1'
#
loop_
_entity.id
_entity.type
_entity.pdbx_description
1 polymer ?
#
loop_
_entity_poly.entity_id
_entity_poly.type
_entity_poly.pdbx_seq_one_letter_code
_entity_poly.pdbx_strand_id
1 'polypeptide(L)'
;MGSRSRFLFTLAWFVTTLPAAAATFTVNDTADAVDAVPGDGTCATAGSTCTLRAAIQEANAHTGPDTIMLPAGAYLLTIAGQAEDAAATGDLDITDDLTIAGASTDSTILDGNGIDRIFDVFNTASHVEISGLTIRNGNPGPGAGGLSTAGYGGGIYNSSVLALSNVIVTTNTAAVNGGGIENDGDITLIDCVVSGNSAAAFGGGIDSALTASLTNVTVSGNMSGAAGGIGNDSEMMLGNVTVSGNTAMFTGGGIQNDVTATLANVTIADNGAQSGGGSGFYNLGHATFGYVIVANGPSGDNCAGSGSLTSQGHNLDSGNTCGFAGPGDLADMDPQLGPLQDNGGSTPTQALSPGSPAVDAGGNDCPPPATDQRGLSRPEDGNGDGIAACDIGAYELGGSPPACPAGPTFPSIACRLDELIQTVQTVVAPGTLRDRLDGILTRAKAQVGQAEQALANGKKHREKSMLGRATGSLGQFKVRLRSRKAQHQIPGDALAGMKSASDQLRHDLVTLRRSS
;
A
#
# COMPACT_ATOMS: atom_id res chain seq x y z
N MET A 1 43.45 -70.84 5.93
CA MET A 1 42.66 -70.27 4.81
C MET A 1 41.24 -70.08 5.33
N GLY A 2 40.63 -68.90 5.44
CA GLY A 2 41.00 -67.55 5.03
C GLY A 2 40.05 -66.53 5.67
N SER A 3 40.51 -65.27 5.66
CA SER A 3 39.78 -64.00 5.75
C SER A 3 38.89 -63.72 6.98
N ARG A 4 39.40 -62.91 7.92
CA ARG A 4 38.57 -62.06 8.77
C ARG A 4 38.59 -60.65 8.18
N SER A 5 37.48 -60.25 7.57
CA SER A 5 37.24 -58.91 7.02
C SER A 5 37.25 -57.88 8.15
N ARG A 6 38.11 -56.86 8.04
CA ARG A 6 38.06 -55.65 8.89
C ARG A 6 37.12 -54.65 8.23
N PHE A 7 35.93 -54.48 8.79
CA PHE A 7 35.06 -53.37 8.45
C PHE A 7 35.64 -52.07 9.02
N LEU A 8 36.08 -51.16 8.14
CA LEU A 8 36.29 -49.76 8.50
C LEU A 8 34.90 -49.09 8.60
N PHE A 9 34.52 -48.69 9.81
CA PHE A 9 33.42 -47.74 9.99
C PHE A 9 33.94 -46.34 9.64
N THR A 10 33.58 -45.84 8.47
CA THR A 10 33.66 -44.40 8.16
C THR A 10 32.56 -43.69 8.93
N LEU A 11 32.96 -42.95 9.96
CA LEU A 11 32.08 -42.07 10.71
C LEU A 11 31.67 -40.90 9.80
N ALA A 12 30.48 -40.98 9.19
CA ALA A 12 29.90 -39.86 8.45
C ALA A 12 29.51 -38.79 9.48
N TRP A 13 30.29 -37.71 9.54
CA TRP A 13 29.90 -36.50 10.25
C TRP A 13 28.74 -35.87 9.49
N PHE A 14 27.52 -36.06 10.00
CA PHE A 14 26.40 -35.20 9.61
C PHE A 14 26.69 -33.82 10.20
N VAL A 15 27.24 -32.92 9.39
CA VAL A 15 27.22 -31.49 9.67
C VAL A 15 25.77 -31.06 9.51
N THR A 16 25.03 -31.03 10.61
CA THR A 16 23.78 -30.29 10.65
C THR A 16 24.15 -28.81 10.53
N THR A 17 24.04 -28.23 9.34
CA THR A 17 24.12 -26.79 9.17
C THR A 17 22.96 -26.20 9.96
N LEU A 18 23.28 -25.56 11.09
CA LEU A 18 22.31 -24.71 11.76
C LEU A 18 21.90 -23.63 10.74
N PRO A 19 20.60 -23.29 10.61
CA PRO A 19 20.21 -22.16 9.80
C PRO A 19 21.01 -20.94 10.27
N ALA A 20 21.58 -20.20 9.32
CA ALA A 20 22.22 -18.92 9.62
C ALA A 20 21.19 -18.04 10.35
N ALA A 21 21.63 -17.35 11.40
CA ALA A 21 20.74 -16.48 12.15
C ALA A 21 20.46 -15.24 11.31
N ALA A 22 19.18 -14.89 11.15
CA ALA A 22 18.76 -13.67 10.45
C ALA A 22 19.51 -12.43 10.97
N ALA A 23 20.12 -11.67 10.06
CA ALA A 23 20.76 -10.41 10.40
C ALA A 23 19.72 -9.28 10.48
N THR A 24 20.03 -8.24 11.24
CA THR A 24 19.21 -7.03 11.29
C THR A 24 20.09 -5.80 11.08
N PHE A 25 19.90 -5.14 9.95
CA PHE A 25 20.60 -3.91 9.59
C PHE A 25 19.71 -2.70 9.90
N THR A 26 20.18 -1.80 10.78
CA THR A 26 19.47 -0.56 11.08
C THR A 26 20.13 0.60 10.35
N VAL A 27 19.44 1.09 9.32
CA VAL A 27 19.88 2.26 8.56
C VAL A 27 19.95 3.46 9.51
N ASN A 28 21.03 4.23 9.43
CA ASN A 28 21.26 5.40 10.29
C ASN A 28 21.68 6.65 9.49
N ASP A 29 21.79 6.52 8.17
CA ASP A 29 22.13 7.57 7.24
C ASP A 29 21.20 7.50 6.01
N THR A 30 20.67 8.66 5.63
CA THR A 30 19.75 8.81 4.49
C THR A 30 20.49 9.04 3.17
N ALA A 31 21.82 9.20 3.21
CA ALA A 31 22.62 9.29 2.01
C ALA A 31 22.53 8.01 1.18
N ASP A 32 22.84 8.15 -0.11
CA ASP A 32 22.98 7.03 -1.03
C ASP A 32 24.47 6.74 -1.25
N ALA A 33 24.95 5.68 -0.63
CA ALA A 33 26.34 5.25 -0.69
C ALA A 33 26.42 3.73 -0.49
N VAL A 34 27.35 3.10 -1.20
CA VAL A 34 27.61 1.65 -1.13
C VAL A 34 28.27 1.26 0.18
N ASP A 35 28.10 -0.01 0.55
CA ASP A 35 28.88 -0.65 1.60
C ASP A 35 30.37 -0.65 1.25
N ALA A 36 31.24 -0.46 2.25
CA ALA A 36 32.68 -0.46 2.05
C ALA A 36 33.23 -1.87 1.78
N VAL A 37 32.65 -2.89 2.40
CA VAL A 37 33.07 -4.29 2.30
C VAL A 37 31.84 -5.23 2.35
N PRO A 38 31.07 -5.33 1.24
CA PRO A 38 29.93 -6.24 1.15
C PRO A 38 30.22 -7.67 1.65
N GLY A 39 29.40 -8.16 2.58
CA GLY A 39 29.46 -9.51 3.14
C GLY A 39 30.38 -9.67 4.35
N ASP A 40 30.85 -8.58 4.95
CA ASP A 40 31.60 -8.64 6.22
C ASP A 40 30.69 -8.73 7.47
N GLY A 41 29.37 -8.64 7.26
CA GLY A 41 28.34 -8.73 8.29
C GLY A 41 28.06 -7.39 8.99
N THR A 42 28.63 -6.28 8.48
CA THR A 42 28.50 -4.94 9.06
C THR A 42 28.07 -3.95 7.98
N CYS A 43 26.84 -3.45 8.07
CA CYS A 43 26.40 -2.34 7.23
C CYS A 43 27.19 -1.06 7.54
N ALA A 44 28.17 -0.73 6.70
CA ALA A 44 29.05 0.41 6.86
C ALA A 44 29.62 0.89 5.52
N THR A 45 29.25 2.11 5.14
CA THR A 45 29.90 2.87 4.07
C THR A 45 31.34 3.24 4.45
N ALA A 46 32.11 3.80 3.50
CA ALA A 46 33.42 4.39 3.79
C ALA A 46 33.37 5.51 4.86
N GLY A 47 32.20 6.10 5.11
CA GLY A 47 31.94 7.06 6.18
C GLY A 47 31.58 6.43 7.53
N SER A 48 31.61 5.10 7.64
CA SER A 48 31.18 4.34 8.83
C SER A 48 29.72 4.58 9.23
N THR A 49 28.86 4.84 8.24
CA THR A 49 27.41 4.96 8.40
C THR A 49 26.70 3.84 7.64
N CYS A 50 25.48 3.51 8.03
CA CYS A 50 24.66 2.50 7.35
C CYS A 50 23.57 3.21 6.54
N THR A 51 23.68 3.15 5.22
CA THR A 51 22.69 3.63 4.25
C THR A 51 21.76 2.48 3.85
N LEU A 52 20.65 2.77 3.17
CA LEU A 52 19.77 1.72 2.63
C LEU A 52 20.52 0.84 1.62
N ARG A 53 21.27 1.44 0.68
CA ARG A 53 22.06 0.72 -0.31
C ARG A 53 23.11 -0.20 0.35
N ALA A 54 23.86 0.31 1.32
CA ALA A 54 24.82 -0.52 2.05
C ALA A 54 24.14 -1.68 2.80
N ALA A 55 22.98 -1.43 3.41
CA ALA A 55 22.23 -2.47 4.13
C ALA A 55 21.72 -3.57 3.19
N ILE A 56 21.28 -3.22 1.97
CA ILE A 56 20.87 -4.19 0.96
C ILE A 56 22.08 -4.99 0.44
N GLN A 57 23.22 -4.33 0.20
CA GLN A 57 24.44 -5.02 -0.23
C GLN A 57 24.93 -6.03 0.82
N GLU A 58 24.83 -5.70 2.11
CA GLU A 58 25.12 -6.64 3.19
C GLU A 58 24.11 -7.80 3.23
N ALA A 59 22.81 -7.51 3.12
CA ALA A 59 21.77 -8.52 3.13
C ALA A 59 21.93 -9.51 1.95
N ASN A 60 22.21 -9.00 0.75
CA ASN A 60 22.44 -9.83 -0.44
C ASN A 60 23.68 -10.74 -0.31
N ALA A 61 24.68 -10.35 0.50
CA ALA A 61 25.91 -11.10 0.71
C ALA A 61 25.85 -12.03 1.94
N HIS A 62 24.90 -11.77 2.84
CA HIS A 62 24.62 -12.62 3.99
C HIS A 62 23.71 -13.78 3.57
N THR A 63 23.78 -14.91 4.27
CA THR A 63 23.02 -16.11 3.89
C THR A 63 21.72 -16.18 4.67
N GLY A 64 20.61 -16.27 3.95
CA GLY A 64 19.29 -16.49 4.54
C GLY A 64 18.56 -15.18 4.86
N PRO A 65 17.36 -15.26 5.44
CA PRO A 65 16.45 -14.12 5.52
C PRO A 65 16.96 -13.05 6.48
N ASP A 66 17.01 -11.82 5.99
CA ASP A 66 17.49 -10.66 6.75
C ASP A 66 16.41 -9.59 6.93
N THR A 67 16.66 -8.65 7.85
CA THR A 67 15.77 -7.52 8.10
C THR A 67 16.50 -6.20 8.02
N ILE A 68 15.98 -5.27 7.23
CA ILE A 68 16.38 -3.87 7.19
C ILE A 68 15.33 -3.04 7.93
N MET A 69 15.75 -2.43 9.03
CA MET A 69 14.95 -1.42 9.74
C MET A 69 15.25 -0.06 9.13
N LEU A 70 14.24 0.56 8.52
CA LEU A 70 14.35 1.82 7.80
C LEU A 70 13.67 2.96 8.59
N PRO A 71 14.45 3.79 9.31
CA PRO A 71 13.94 4.97 10.01
C PRO A 71 13.06 5.89 9.19
N ALA A 72 12.33 6.77 9.88
CA ALA A 72 11.82 7.99 9.26
C ALA A 72 12.97 8.81 8.65
N GLY A 73 12.85 9.14 7.36
CA GLY A 73 13.86 9.79 6.56
C GLY A 73 13.41 9.88 5.10
N ALA A 74 14.09 10.76 4.34
CA ALA A 74 13.99 10.80 2.89
C ALA A 74 15.27 10.20 2.31
N TYR A 75 15.15 9.05 1.68
CA TYR A 75 16.22 8.26 1.08
C TYR A 75 16.23 8.53 -0.42
N LEU A 76 17.01 9.54 -0.82
CA LEU A 76 17.13 9.96 -2.21
C LEU A 76 18.23 9.15 -2.90
N LEU A 77 17.90 8.43 -3.97
CA LEU A 77 18.90 7.79 -4.81
C LEU A 77 19.67 8.85 -5.61
N THR A 78 21.00 8.76 -5.61
CA THR A 78 21.89 9.74 -6.24
C THR A 78 22.99 9.11 -7.09
N ILE A 79 23.26 7.82 -6.93
CA ILE A 79 24.25 7.10 -7.73
C ILE A 79 23.56 6.63 -9.01
N ALA A 80 23.80 7.29 -10.14
CA ALA A 80 23.24 6.88 -11.43
C ALA A 80 23.96 5.65 -11.99
N GLY A 81 23.21 4.75 -12.63
CA GLY A 81 23.75 3.63 -13.40
C GLY A 81 22.63 2.67 -13.78
N GLN A 82 22.31 2.57 -15.06
CA GLN A 82 21.23 1.71 -15.55
C GLN A 82 21.73 0.30 -15.85
N ALA A 83 20.86 -0.69 -15.64
CA ALA A 83 21.11 -2.10 -15.94
C ALA A 83 22.36 -2.63 -15.22
N GLU A 84 22.46 -2.35 -13.93
CA GLU A 84 23.47 -2.86 -13.02
C GLU A 84 22.75 -3.71 -11.97
N ASP A 85 23.24 -4.93 -11.71
CA ASP A 85 22.49 -5.95 -10.94
C ASP A 85 23.18 -6.32 -9.60
N ALA A 86 24.00 -5.44 -9.03
CA ALA A 86 24.69 -5.66 -7.74
C ALA A 86 24.44 -4.53 -6.71
N ALA A 87 23.41 -3.73 -6.92
CA ALA A 87 22.98 -2.58 -6.13
C ALA A 87 24.11 -1.57 -5.89
N ALA A 88 25.13 -1.53 -6.76
CA ALA A 88 26.28 -0.62 -6.65
C ALA A 88 25.96 0.76 -7.23
N THR A 89 25.05 0.83 -8.20
CA THR A 89 24.56 2.05 -8.85
C THR A 89 23.08 1.90 -9.19
N GLY A 90 22.41 2.99 -9.57
CA GLY A 90 21.03 2.93 -10.06
C GLY A 90 20.02 2.54 -8.99
N ASP A 91 19.25 1.51 -9.30
CA ASP A 91 18.28 0.86 -8.43
C ASP A 91 18.92 0.09 -7.28
N LEU A 92 18.05 -0.49 -6.45
CA LEU A 92 18.42 -1.30 -5.30
C LEU A 92 18.02 -2.74 -5.60
N ASP A 93 19.00 -3.53 -6.04
CA ASP A 93 18.83 -4.96 -6.32
C ASP A 93 18.72 -5.76 -5.03
N ILE A 94 17.68 -6.58 -4.92
CA ILE A 94 17.43 -7.51 -3.82
C ILE A 94 17.56 -8.93 -4.38
N THR A 95 18.58 -9.65 -3.92
CA THR A 95 18.94 -10.97 -4.46
C THR A 95 18.80 -12.11 -3.45
N ASP A 96 18.51 -11.82 -2.18
CA ASP A 96 18.21 -12.80 -1.14
C ASP A 96 16.93 -12.41 -0.36
N ASP A 97 16.41 -13.33 0.44
CA ASP A 97 15.22 -13.14 1.27
C ASP A 97 15.38 -11.93 2.20
N LEU A 98 14.43 -10.99 2.12
CA LEU A 98 14.59 -9.70 2.78
C LEU A 98 13.28 -9.13 3.30
N THR A 99 13.29 -8.66 4.54
CA THR A 99 12.24 -7.80 5.09
C THR A 99 12.74 -6.36 5.22
N ILE A 100 12.08 -5.40 4.55
CA ILE A 100 12.32 -3.97 4.71
C ILE A 100 11.15 -3.34 5.47
N ALA A 101 11.41 -2.87 6.68
CA ALA A 101 10.40 -2.27 7.55
C ALA A 101 10.65 -0.76 7.71
N GLY A 102 9.83 0.05 7.04
CA GLY A 102 9.74 1.49 7.21
C GLY A 102 8.97 1.90 8.47
N ALA A 103 9.17 3.14 8.92
CA ALA A 103 8.48 3.66 10.10
C ALA A 103 7.00 4.03 9.83
N SER A 104 6.71 4.59 8.66
CA SER A 104 5.36 4.86 8.15
C SER A 104 5.45 5.41 6.72
N THR A 105 4.38 5.26 5.94
CA THR A 105 4.23 5.84 4.60
C THR A 105 4.47 7.35 4.58
N ASP A 106 4.03 8.09 5.60
CA ASP A 106 4.24 9.54 5.71
C ASP A 106 5.67 9.99 6.05
N SER A 107 6.52 9.09 6.55
CA SER A 107 7.78 9.48 7.19
C SER A 107 9.02 8.77 6.67
N THR A 108 8.84 7.62 6.01
CA THR A 108 9.89 6.86 5.35
C THR A 108 9.66 6.95 3.85
N ILE A 109 10.44 7.80 3.18
CA ILE A 109 10.25 8.13 1.76
C ILE A 109 11.48 7.69 0.99
N LEU A 110 11.30 6.74 0.06
CA LEU A 110 12.30 6.32 -0.91
C LEU A 110 12.01 7.05 -2.21
N ASP A 111 12.98 7.84 -2.66
CA ASP A 111 12.84 8.73 -3.79
C ASP A 111 13.89 8.37 -4.85
N GLY A 112 13.43 7.78 -5.96
CA GLY A 112 14.27 7.33 -7.07
C GLY A 112 14.90 8.47 -7.86
N ASN A 113 14.53 9.74 -7.59
CA ASN A 113 15.14 10.92 -8.20
C ASN A 113 15.11 10.94 -9.74
N GLY A 114 14.29 10.08 -10.36
CA GLY A 114 14.23 9.84 -11.79
C GLY A 114 15.55 9.37 -12.42
N ILE A 115 16.49 8.81 -11.63
CA ILE A 115 17.78 8.34 -12.16
C ILE A 115 17.72 6.88 -12.62
N ASP A 116 16.90 6.09 -11.93
CA ASP A 116 16.60 4.70 -12.23
C ASP A 116 15.27 4.32 -11.57
N ARG A 117 14.84 3.08 -11.74
CA ARG A 117 13.85 2.44 -10.85
C ARG A 117 14.35 2.38 -9.39
N ILE A 118 13.50 2.04 -8.43
CA ILE A 118 13.91 2.00 -7.02
C ILE A 118 14.34 0.61 -6.59
N PHE A 119 13.50 -0.40 -6.84
CA PHE A 119 13.79 -1.78 -6.42
C PHE A 119 13.80 -2.73 -7.62
N ASP A 120 14.79 -3.62 -7.64
CA ASP A 120 14.79 -4.84 -8.45
C ASP A 120 14.79 -6.08 -7.59
N VAL A 121 13.72 -6.85 -7.66
CA VAL A 121 13.56 -8.05 -6.83
C VAL A 121 13.82 -9.27 -7.70
N PHE A 122 14.99 -9.87 -7.50
CA PHE A 122 15.44 -11.01 -8.30
C PHE A 122 14.82 -12.31 -7.82
N ASN A 123 14.61 -13.23 -8.76
CA ASN A 123 14.10 -14.58 -8.50
C ASN A 123 15.05 -15.49 -7.69
N THR A 124 16.24 -15.00 -7.34
CA THR A 124 17.16 -15.66 -6.42
C THR A 124 16.70 -15.53 -4.97
N ALA A 125 16.00 -14.44 -4.63
CA ALA A 125 15.23 -14.35 -3.41
C ALA A 125 14.01 -15.26 -3.53
N SER A 126 13.65 -15.95 -2.45
CA SER A 126 12.45 -16.77 -2.37
C SER A 126 11.24 -16.00 -1.84
N HIS A 127 11.47 -14.97 -1.01
CA HIS A 127 10.43 -14.10 -0.47
C HIS A 127 10.98 -12.74 -0.02
N VAL A 128 10.33 -11.66 -0.44
CA VAL A 128 10.65 -10.29 -0.01
C VAL A 128 9.41 -9.61 0.57
N GLU A 129 9.58 -8.95 1.72
CA GLU A 129 8.52 -8.16 2.36
C GLU A 129 8.94 -6.70 2.48
N ILE A 130 8.08 -5.79 2.05
CA ILE A 130 8.30 -4.34 2.19
C ILE A 130 7.09 -3.72 2.86
N SER A 131 7.31 -2.94 3.91
CA SER A 131 6.22 -2.32 4.66
C SER A 131 6.50 -0.91 5.15
N GLY A 132 5.42 -0.13 5.32
CA GLY A 132 5.45 1.12 6.07
C GLY A 132 6.30 2.24 5.44
N LEU A 133 6.31 2.35 4.11
CA LEU A 133 7.10 3.36 3.40
C LEU A 133 6.45 3.81 2.08
N THR A 134 6.92 4.95 1.57
CA THR A 134 6.54 5.48 0.25
C THR A 134 7.68 5.26 -0.75
N ILE A 135 7.36 4.76 -1.95
CA ILE A 135 8.26 4.56 -3.08
C ILE A 135 7.82 5.51 -4.20
N ARG A 136 8.70 6.42 -4.61
CA ARG A 136 8.33 7.43 -5.61
C ARG A 136 9.44 7.88 -6.53
N ASN A 137 9.02 8.53 -7.63
CA ASN A 137 9.88 9.18 -8.61
C ASN A 137 10.94 8.26 -9.22
N GLY A 138 10.65 6.97 -9.35
CA GLY A 138 11.50 6.05 -10.09
C GLY A 138 11.30 6.18 -11.58
N ASN A 139 12.38 5.99 -12.33
CA ASN A 139 12.40 6.01 -13.79
C ASN A 139 13.63 5.26 -14.32
N PRO A 140 13.49 4.00 -14.76
CA PRO A 140 14.60 3.23 -15.32
C PRO A 140 15.04 3.70 -16.71
N GLY A 141 14.36 4.73 -17.25
CA GLY A 141 14.61 5.27 -18.57
C GLY A 141 14.20 4.30 -19.69
N PRO A 142 14.63 4.55 -20.93
CA PRO A 142 14.18 3.80 -22.10
C PRO A 142 14.75 2.37 -22.21
N GLY A 143 15.50 1.91 -21.21
CA GLY A 143 16.34 0.72 -21.28
C GLY A 143 17.53 0.89 -22.26
N ALA A 144 18.52 0.01 -22.15
CA ALA A 144 19.64 -0.07 -23.08
C ALA A 144 19.18 -0.73 -24.40
N GLY A 145 18.34 -0.04 -25.17
CA GLY A 145 17.91 -0.45 -26.51
C GLY A 145 16.79 -1.48 -26.52
N GLY A 146 15.54 -1.01 -26.50
CA GLY A 146 14.38 -1.59 -27.20
C GLY A 146 13.83 -2.96 -26.79
N LEU A 147 14.56 -3.80 -26.05
CA LEU A 147 14.13 -5.13 -25.60
C LEU A 147 14.73 -5.55 -24.24
N SER A 148 15.34 -4.64 -23.49
CA SER A 148 15.84 -4.92 -22.14
C SER A 148 14.74 -4.68 -21.10
N THR A 149 14.63 -5.58 -20.12
CA THR A 149 13.80 -5.40 -18.91
C THR A 149 14.10 -4.10 -18.14
N ALA A 150 15.25 -3.47 -18.41
CA ALA A 150 15.65 -2.16 -17.92
C ALA A 150 14.73 -0.97 -18.30
N GLY A 151 13.54 -1.21 -18.87
CA GLY A 151 12.51 -0.19 -19.08
C GLY A 151 11.21 -0.45 -18.33
N TYR A 152 11.15 -1.53 -17.54
CA TYR A 152 9.99 -1.97 -16.77
C TYR A 152 10.05 -1.49 -15.32
N GLY A 153 8.88 -1.37 -14.69
CA GLY A 153 8.81 -1.25 -13.23
C GLY A 153 9.39 0.07 -12.74
N GLY A 154 8.68 1.17 -12.97
CA GLY A 154 9.17 2.51 -12.63
C GLY A 154 9.57 2.62 -11.17
N GLY A 155 8.73 2.11 -10.26
CA GLY A 155 9.05 1.99 -8.84
C GLY A 155 9.73 0.65 -8.51
N ILE A 156 9.08 -0.44 -8.92
CA ILE A 156 9.46 -1.81 -8.59
C ILE A 156 9.35 -2.68 -9.84
N TYR A 157 10.35 -3.52 -10.09
CA TYR A 157 10.17 -4.74 -10.88
C TYR A 157 10.32 -5.93 -9.93
N ASN A 158 9.36 -6.84 -10.00
CA ASN A 158 9.39 -8.06 -9.22
C ASN A 158 9.53 -9.26 -10.15
N SER A 159 10.57 -10.07 -9.95
CA SER A 159 10.75 -11.40 -10.56
C SER A 159 10.66 -12.53 -9.52
N SER A 160 10.26 -12.23 -8.27
CA SER A 160 10.22 -13.15 -7.13
C SER A 160 8.82 -13.20 -6.48
N VAL A 161 8.71 -13.67 -5.24
CA VAL A 161 7.52 -13.51 -4.39
C VAL A 161 7.69 -12.25 -3.56
N LEU A 162 6.85 -11.24 -3.81
CA LEU A 162 6.88 -9.94 -3.15
C LEU A 162 5.59 -9.67 -2.38
N ALA A 163 5.72 -9.33 -1.09
CA ALA A 163 4.61 -8.84 -0.28
C ALA A 163 4.82 -7.37 0.09
N LEU A 164 3.84 -6.53 -0.28
CA LEU A 164 3.77 -5.13 0.11
C LEU A 164 2.65 -4.94 1.14
N SER A 165 2.98 -4.31 2.27
CA SER A 165 2.00 -3.98 3.31
C SER A 165 2.11 -2.55 3.78
N ASN A 166 1.00 -1.78 3.71
CA ASN A 166 1.01 -0.36 4.10
C ASN A 166 2.12 0.40 3.36
N VAL A 167 2.12 0.31 2.04
CA VAL A 167 3.08 0.95 1.14
C VAL A 167 2.35 1.88 0.18
N ILE A 168 2.96 3.02 -0.12
CA ILE A 168 2.51 3.92 -1.20
C ILE A 168 3.51 3.84 -2.35
N VAL A 169 3.07 3.41 -3.53
CA VAL A 169 3.86 3.45 -4.78
C VAL A 169 3.30 4.57 -5.66
N THR A 170 4.02 5.68 -5.76
CA THR A 170 3.48 6.88 -6.40
C THR A 170 4.45 7.65 -7.27
N THR A 171 3.93 8.33 -8.30
CA THR A 171 4.70 9.21 -9.20
C THR A 171 5.92 8.56 -9.82
N ASN A 172 5.87 7.25 -10.06
CA ASN A 172 6.90 6.53 -10.80
C ASN A 172 6.57 6.50 -12.29
N THR A 173 7.59 6.33 -13.13
CA THR A 173 7.45 6.31 -14.58
C THR A 173 8.25 5.16 -15.19
N ALA A 174 7.63 4.40 -16.08
CA ALA A 174 8.31 3.36 -16.88
C ALA A 174 8.20 3.68 -18.37
N ALA A 175 9.25 3.34 -19.12
CA ALA A 175 9.26 3.54 -20.57
C ALA A 175 8.49 2.45 -21.32
N VAL A 176 8.15 1.34 -20.66
CA VAL A 176 7.39 0.25 -21.26
C VAL A 176 6.20 -0.11 -20.38
N ASN A 177 6.33 -1.08 -19.48
CA ASN A 177 5.25 -1.59 -18.63
C ASN A 177 5.47 -1.27 -17.15
N GLY A 178 4.40 -1.31 -16.37
CA GLY A 178 4.47 -1.25 -14.91
C GLY A 178 4.98 0.09 -14.42
N GLY A 179 4.22 1.16 -14.68
CA GLY A 179 4.64 2.52 -14.34
C GLY A 179 4.98 2.68 -12.86
N GLY A 180 4.18 2.05 -11.99
CA GLY A 180 4.49 1.86 -10.58
C GLY A 180 5.22 0.55 -10.34
N ILE A 181 4.57 -0.57 -10.71
CA ILE A 181 5.03 -1.93 -10.44
C ILE A 181 4.93 -2.75 -11.72
N GLU A 182 6.03 -3.37 -12.11
CA GLU A 182 6.06 -4.51 -13.03
C GLU A 182 6.17 -5.80 -12.21
N ASN A 183 5.31 -6.77 -12.46
CA ASN A 183 5.32 -8.05 -11.77
C ASN A 183 5.47 -9.24 -12.75
N ASP A 184 6.69 -9.74 -12.88
CA ASP A 184 7.08 -11.00 -13.52
C ASP A 184 7.20 -12.17 -12.51
N GLY A 185 6.79 -11.94 -11.26
CA GLY A 185 6.77 -12.90 -10.15
C GLY A 185 5.38 -13.03 -9.52
N ASP A 186 5.29 -13.46 -8.26
CA ASP A 186 4.03 -13.39 -7.50
C ASP A 186 4.02 -12.15 -6.61
N ILE A 187 2.92 -11.39 -6.60
CA ILE A 187 2.80 -10.20 -5.77
C ILE A 187 1.54 -10.19 -4.91
N THR A 188 1.70 -9.80 -3.65
CA THR A 188 0.60 -9.54 -2.71
C THR A 188 0.67 -8.10 -2.21
N LEU A 189 -0.41 -7.34 -2.36
CA LEU A 189 -0.56 -5.98 -1.82
C LEU A 189 -1.67 -5.98 -0.77
N ILE A 190 -1.34 -5.53 0.43
CA ILE A 190 -2.29 -5.37 1.53
C ILE A 190 -2.21 -3.94 2.05
N ASP A 191 -3.35 -3.25 2.15
CA ASP A 191 -3.41 -1.89 2.68
C ASP A 191 -2.50 -0.90 1.92
N CYS A 192 -2.37 -1.08 0.60
CA CYS A 192 -1.45 -0.31 -0.24
C CYS A 192 -2.16 0.73 -1.11
N VAL A 193 -1.44 1.77 -1.50
CA VAL A 193 -1.89 2.75 -2.50
C VAL A 193 -0.91 2.76 -3.67
N VAL A 194 -1.42 2.54 -4.89
CA VAL A 194 -0.66 2.67 -6.13
C VAL A 194 -1.24 3.81 -6.94
N SER A 195 -0.56 4.96 -6.98
CA SER A 195 -1.17 6.17 -7.54
C SER A 195 -0.28 7.12 -8.33
N GLY A 196 -0.83 7.76 -9.35
CA GLY A 196 -0.12 8.79 -10.12
C GLY A 196 1.10 8.26 -10.87
N ASN A 197 1.16 6.96 -11.15
CA ASN A 197 2.25 6.35 -11.90
C ASN A 197 1.94 6.35 -13.41
N SER A 198 2.99 6.28 -14.24
CA SER A 198 2.84 6.34 -15.69
C SER A 198 3.69 5.28 -16.41
N ALA A 199 3.10 4.58 -17.37
CA ALA A 199 3.79 3.69 -18.29
C ALA A 199 3.56 4.14 -19.74
N ALA A 200 4.42 3.75 -20.68
CA ALA A 200 4.17 4.06 -22.09
C ALA A 200 3.27 3.03 -22.77
N ALA A 201 3.38 1.76 -22.37
CA ALA A 201 2.69 0.63 -22.99
C ALA A 201 1.55 0.09 -22.11
N PHE A 202 1.84 -0.75 -21.12
CA PHE A 202 0.83 -1.40 -20.28
C PHE A 202 0.99 -1.09 -18.79
N GLY A 203 -0.12 -1.18 -18.04
CA GLY A 203 -0.12 -1.12 -16.57
C GLY A 203 0.44 0.18 -16.01
N GLY A 204 -0.29 1.28 -16.13
CA GLY A 204 0.17 2.58 -15.62
C GLY A 204 0.50 2.53 -14.13
N GLY A 205 -0.33 1.84 -13.34
CA GLY A 205 -0.07 1.53 -11.94
C GLY A 205 0.69 0.21 -11.78
N ILE A 206 0.03 -0.88 -12.17
CA ILE A 206 0.53 -2.25 -12.04
C ILE A 206 0.41 -2.94 -13.40
N ASP A 207 1.46 -3.61 -13.85
CA ASP A 207 1.39 -4.64 -14.88
C ASP A 207 1.80 -5.98 -14.25
N SER A 208 1.02 -7.04 -14.48
CA SER A 208 1.28 -8.35 -13.87
C SER A 208 1.26 -9.45 -14.93
N ALA A 209 2.43 -10.00 -15.22
CA ALA A 209 2.63 -11.15 -16.08
C ALA A 209 2.39 -12.49 -15.35
N LEU A 210 2.39 -12.47 -14.02
CA LEU A 210 2.11 -13.61 -13.14
C LEU A 210 1.05 -13.21 -12.08
N THR A 211 1.03 -13.86 -10.91
CA THR A 211 -0.08 -13.75 -9.96
C THR A 211 -0.08 -12.41 -9.23
N ALA A 212 -1.23 -11.74 -9.18
CA ALA A 212 -1.45 -10.55 -8.36
C ALA A 212 -2.62 -10.72 -7.39
N SER A 213 -2.37 -10.53 -6.10
CA SER A 213 -3.39 -10.53 -5.04
C SER A 213 -3.44 -9.18 -4.33
N LEU A 214 -4.56 -8.47 -4.42
CA LEU A 214 -4.74 -7.15 -3.82
C LEU A 214 -5.88 -7.19 -2.80
N THR A 215 -5.61 -6.74 -1.57
CA THR A 215 -6.61 -6.62 -0.50
C THR A 215 -6.54 -5.26 0.18
N ASN A 216 -7.68 -4.57 0.28
CA ASN A 216 -7.76 -3.21 0.85
C ASN A 216 -6.86 -2.19 0.12
N VAL A 217 -6.79 -2.30 -1.21
CA VAL A 217 -5.87 -1.52 -2.05
C VAL A 217 -6.60 -0.44 -2.82
N THR A 218 -5.94 0.71 -2.99
CA THR A 218 -6.40 1.77 -3.89
C THR A 218 -5.45 1.94 -5.06
N VAL A 219 -5.93 1.73 -6.29
CA VAL A 219 -5.19 1.99 -7.53
C VAL A 219 -5.79 3.21 -8.22
N SER A 220 -5.09 4.34 -8.26
CA SER A 220 -5.70 5.59 -8.71
C SER A 220 -4.84 6.58 -9.46
N GLY A 221 -5.44 7.31 -10.40
CA GLY A 221 -4.75 8.39 -11.11
C GLY A 221 -3.55 7.92 -11.94
N ASN A 222 -3.48 6.64 -12.29
CA ASN A 222 -2.38 6.09 -13.09
C ASN A 222 -2.69 6.22 -14.59
N MET A 223 -1.64 6.20 -15.42
CA MET A 223 -1.75 6.44 -16.86
C MET A 223 -0.89 5.49 -17.71
N SER A 224 -1.43 4.98 -18.81
CA SER A 224 -0.66 4.18 -19.78
C SER A 224 -1.23 4.21 -21.20
N GLY A 225 -0.58 3.49 -22.12
CA GLY A 225 -1.12 3.21 -23.45
C GLY A 225 -2.39 2.36 -23.36
N ALA A 226 -2.32 1.21 -22.69
CA ALA A 226 -3.44 0.34 -22.35
C ALA A 226 -3.33 -0.09 -20.88
N ALA A 227 -4.45 -0.44 -20.24
CA ALA A 227 -4.47 -0.82 -18.83
C ALA A 227 -3.97 0.33 -17.91
N GLY A 228 -4.73 1.43 -17.85
CA GLY A 228 -4.34 2.65 -17.16
C GLY A 228 -4.00 2.43 -15.69
N GLY A 229 -4.83 1.65 -14.99
CA GLY A 229 -4.59 1.23 -13.61
C GLY A 229 -3.81 -0.08 -13.52
N ILE A 230 -4.45 -1.19 -13.92
CA ILE A 230 -3.92 -2.55 -13.76
C ILE A 230 -3.99 -3.31 -15.09
N GLY A 231 -2.86 -3.81 -15.57
CA GLY A 231 -2.76 -4.86 -16.60
C GLY A 231 -2.61 -6.22 -15.95
N ASN A 232 -3.39 -7.22 -16.38
CA ASN A 232 -3.30 -8.60 -15.91
C ASN A 232 -3.19 -9.58 -17.08
N ASP A 233 -2.04 -10.25 -17.18
CA ASP A 233 -1.73 -11.24 -18.20
C ASP A 233 -1.71 -12.68 -17.62
N SER A 234 -2.14 -12.85 -16.36
CA SER A 234 -2.23 -14.17 -15.70
C SER A 234 -3.41 -14.22 -14.71
N GLU A 235 -3.17 -14.56 -13.44
CA GLU A 235 -4.20 -14.65 -12.40
C GLU A 235 -4.20 -13.40 -11.50
N MET A 236 -5.35 -12.74 -11.42
CA MET A 236 -5.57 -11.59 -10.53
C MET A 236 -6.74 -11.84 -9.58
N MET A 237 -6.51 -11.55 -8.30
CA MET A 237 -7.51 -11.61 -7.24
C MET A 237 -7.63 -10.26 -6.55
N LEU A 238 -8.82 -9.66 -6.58
CA LEU A 238 -9.10 -8.38 -5.93
C LEU A 238 -10.18 -8.56 -4.85
N GLY A 239 -9.86 -8.17 -3.62
CA GLY A 239 -10.79 -8.13 -2.49
C GLY A 239 -10.78 -6.76 -1.83
N ASN A 240 -11.93 -6.09 -1.69
CA ASN A 240 -12.00 -4.75 -1.06
C ASN A 240 -11.07 -3.73 -1.75
N VAL A 241 -11.13 -3.64 -3.08
CA VAL A 241 -10.23 -2.78 -3.87
C VAL A 241 -11.01 -1.63 -4.48
N THR A 242 -10.42 -0.43 -4.44
CA THR A 242 -10.92 0.73 -5.20
C THR A 242 -9.97 1.05 -6.36
N VAL A 243 -10.46 0.96 -7.60
CA VAL A 243 -9.72 1.36 -8.81
C VAL A 243 -10.38 2.60 -9.41
N SER A 244 -9.75 3.76 -9.30
CA SER A 244 -10.41 5.03 -9.67
C SER A 244 -9.54 6.09 -10.33
N GLY A 245 -10.09 6.83 -11.30
CA GLY A 245 -9.38 7.94 -11.94
C GLY A 245 -8.20 7.55 -12.82
N ASN A 246 -8.07 6.27 -13.19
CA ASN A 246 -6.99 5.81 -14.07
C ASN A 246 -7.34 6.02 -15.54
N THR A 247 -6.33 6.26 -16.37
CA THR A 247 -6.53 6.63 -17.79
C THR A 247 -5.66 5.82 -18.74
N ALA A 248 -6.25 5.38 -19.85
CA ALA A 248 -5.54 4.69 -20.92
C ALA A 248 -5.79 5.40 -22.26
N MET A 249 -4.79 5.39 -23.15
CA MET A 249 -4.97 5.89 -24.52
C MET A 249 -5.89 4.97 -25.33
N PHE A 250 -5.74 3.66 -25.17
CA PHE A 250 -6.46 2.66 -25.96
C PHE A 250 -7.55 1.99 -25.14
N THR A 251 -7.25 0.94 -24.39
CA THR A 251 -8.22 0.06 -23.71
C THR A 251 -7.98 -0.01 -22.21
N GLY A 252 -9.02 -0.36 -21.45
CA GLY A 252 -8.88 -0.70 -20.03
C GLY A 252 -8.40 0.48 -19.20
N GLY A 253 -9.19 1.54 -19.08
CA GLY A 253 -8.80 2.73 -18.30
C GLY A 253 -8.46 2.36 -16.85
N GLY A 254 -9.34 1.58 -16.21
CA GLY A 254 -9.13 1.03 -14.88
C GLY A 254 -8.32 -0.26 -14.93
N ILE A 255 -8.90 -1.32 -15.49
CA ILE A 255 -8.30 -2.65 -15.55
C ILE A 255 -8.39 -3.20 -16.98
N GLN A 256 -7.31 -3.82 -17.45
CA GLN A 256 -7.35 -4.76 -18.56
C GLN A 256 -7.03 -6.17 -18.05
N ASN A 257 -7.88 -7.14 -18.39
CA ASN A 257 -7.72 -8.54 -18.03
C ASN A 257 -7.59 -9.42 -19.28
N ASP A 258 -6.42 -10.01 -19.47
CA ASP A 258 -6.13 -10.85 -20.63
C ASP A 258 -6.30 -12.34 -20.33
N VAL A 259 -6.23 -12.76 -19.06
CA VAL A 259 -6.32 -14.18 -18.66
C VAL A 259 -7.42 -14.45 -17.62
N THR A 260 -7.15 -14.36 -16.32
CA THR A 260 -8.14 -14.69 -15.28
C THR A 260 -8.19 -13.61 -14.21
N ALA A 261 -9.38 -13.08 -13.94
CA ALA A 261 -9.62 -12.15 -12.84
C ALA A 261 -10.79 -12.58 -11.95
N THR A 262 -10.60 -12.56 -10.64
CA THR A 262 -11.65 -12.75 -9.64
C THR A 262 -11.77 -11.51 -8.77
N LEU A 263 -12.95 -10.89 -8.77
CA LEU A 263 -13.23 -9.64 -8.06
C LEU A 263 -14.35 -9.85 -7.05
N ALA A 264 -14.11 -9.46 -5.79
CA ALA A 264 -15.07 -9.45 -4.70
C ALA A 264 -15.02 -8.13 -3.93
N ASN A 265 -16.16 -7.47 -3.72
CA ASN A 265 -16.23 -6.20 -3.01
C ASN A 265 -15.31 -5.13 -3.64
N VAL A 266 -15.44 -4.90 -4.95
CA VAL A 266 -14.54 -4.00 -5.70
C VAL A 266 -15.32 -2.81 -6.24
N THR A 267 -14.73 -1.62 -6.18
CA THR A 267 -15.28 -0.43 -6.85
C THR A 267 -14.32 0.01 -7.96
N ILE A 268 -14.80 -0.01 -9.21
CA ILE A 268 -14.07 0.44 -10.40
C ILE A 268 -14.81 1.66 -10.97
N ALA A 269 -14.33 2.87 -10.72
CA ALA A 269 -15.09 4.07 -11.09
C ALA A 269 -14.24 5.24 -11.57
N ASP A 270 -14.83 6.12 -12.37
CA ASP A 270 -14.17 7.36 -12.87
C ASP A 270 -12.88 7.09 -13.67
N ASN A 271 -12.73 5.90 -14.22
CA ASN A 271 -11.62 5.54 -15.09
C ASN A 271 -11.97 5.88 -16.55
N GLY A 272 -10.96 6.08 -17.40
CA GLY A 272 -11.16 6.53 -18.78
C GLY A 272 -10.28 5.82 -19.81
N ALA A 273 -10.86 5.39 -20.93
CA ALA A 273 -10.14 4.91 -22.11
C ALA A 273 -10.48 5.79 -23.32
N GLN A 274 -9.49 6.33 -24.04
CA GLN A 274 -9.78 7.34 -25.08
C GLN A 274 -10.38 6.76 -26.37
N SER A 275 -9.96 5.56 -26.82
CA SER A 275 -10.38 5.04 -28.14
C SER A 275 -10.75 3.56 -28.23
N GLY A 276 -10.46 2.74 -27.22
CA GLY A 276 -10.63 1.28 -27.27
C GLY A 276 -11.76 0.71 -26.40
N GLY A 277 -12.42 1.55 -25.59
CA GLY A 277 -13.52 1.15 -24.71
C GLY A 277 -13.07 0.44 -23.43
N GLY A 278 -14.04 0.02 -22.62
CA GLY A 278 -13.78 -0.59 -21.31
C GLY A 278 -13.09 0.39 -20.37
N SER A 279 -13.69 1.57 -20.20
CA SER A 279 -13.07 2.61 -19.38
C SER A 279 -12.86 2.16 -17.95
N GLY A 280 -13.80 1.37 -17.40
CA GLY A 280 -13.62 0.66 -16.14
C GLY A 280 -12.83 -0.66 -16.32
N PHE A 281 -13.38 -1.58 -17.12
CA PHE A 281 -12.88 -2.95 -17.24
C PHE A 281 -12.87 -3.44 -18.69
N TYR A 282 -11.71 -3.78 -19.22
CA TYR A 282 -11.56 -4.38 -20.55
C TYR A 282 -11.14 -5.85 -20.42
N ASN A 283 -11.95 -6.77 -20.93
CA ASN A 283 -11.78 -8.20 -20.72
C ASN A 283 -11.53 -8.97 -22.02
N LEU A 284 -10.37 -9.60 -22.15
CA LEU A 284 -10.07 -10.56 -23.22
C LEU A 284 -10.13 -12.02 -22.73
N GLY A 285 -9.91 -12.24 -21.43
CA GLY A 285 -9.90 -13.56 -20.81
C GLY A 285 -11.22 -13.96 -20.13
N HIS A 286 -11.11 -14.50 -18.93
CA HIS A 286 -12.22 -14.84 -18.05
C HIS A 286 -12.23 -13.94 -16.81
N ALA A 287 -13.40 -13.44 -16.46
CA ALA A 287 -13.60 -12.63 -15.27
C ALA A 287 -14.78 -13.14 -14.45
N THR A 288 -14.61 -13.20 -13.13
CA THR A 288 -15.68 -13.54 -12.19
C THR A 288 -15.90 -12.38 -11.23
N PHE A 289 -17.14 -11.88 -11.17
CA PHE A 289 -17.52 -10.68 -10.42
C PHE A 289 -18.57 -11.02 -9.36
N GLY A 290 -18.36 -10.60 -8.11
CA GLY A 290 -19.40 -10.58 -7.09
C GLY A 290 -19.28 -9.34 -6.22
N TYR A 291 -20.40 -8.65 -5.97
CA TYR A 291 -20.37 -7.42 -5.17
C TYR A 291 -19.45 -6.34 -5.75
N VAL A 292 -19.43 -6.20 -7.08
CA VAL A 292 -18.57 -5.23 -7.80
C VAL A 292 -19.38 -4.06 -8.33
N ILE A 293 -18.88 -2.83 -8.14
CA ILE A 293 -19.35 -1.64 -8.84
C ILE A 293 -18.43 -1.35 -10.04
N VAL A 294 -19.00 -1.15 -11.23
CA VAL A 294 -18.31 -0.53 -12.36
C VAL A 294 -19.08 0.70 -12.80
N ALA A 295 -18.46 1.89 -12.67
CA ALA A 295 -19.20 3.13 -12.83
C ALA A 295 -18.45 4.30 -13.46
N ASN A 296 -19.21 5.30 -13.91
CA ASN A 296 -18.73 6.61 -14.34
C ASN A 296 -17.65 6.56 -15.45
N GLY A 297 -17.67 5.53 -16.30
CA GLY A 297 -16.89 5.53 -17.53
C GLY A 297 -17.36 6.67 -18.46
N PRO A 298 -16.44 7.39 -19.13
CA PRO A 298 -16.81 8.35 -20.15
C PRO A 298 -17.81 7.78 -21.15
N SER A 299 -18.89 8.52 -21.43
CA SER A 299 -20.00 8.10 -22.30
C SER A 299 -20.77 6.84 -21.86
N GLY A 300 -20.58 6.36 -20.62
CA GLY A 300 -21.21 5.15 -20.10
C GLY A 300 -20.50 3.84 -20.46
N ASP A 301 -19.33 3.91 -21.10
CA ASP A 301 -18.54 2.74 -21.52
C ASP A 301 -17.76 2.14 -20.33
N ASN A 302 -18.44 1.35 -19.51
CA ASN A 302 -17.87 0.77 -18.29
C ASN A 302 -17.07 -0.50 -18.58
N CYS A 303 -17.66 -1.47 -19.27
CA CYS A 303 -17.02 -2.73 -19.65
C CYS A 303 -16.94 -2.91 -21.17
N ALA A 304 -15.88 -3.57 -21.64
CA ALA A 304 -15.75 -3.98 -23.04
C ALA A 304 -14.83 -5.21 -23.17
N GLY A 305 -14.64 -5.66 -24.41
CA GLY A 305 -13.77 -6.79 -24.77
C GLY A 305 -14.54 -8.05 -25.18
N SER A 306 -13.80 -9.06 -25.64
CA SER A 306 -14.36 -10.31 -26.17
C SER A 306 -14.33 -11.48 -25.17
N GLY A 307 -13.81 -11.24 -23.97
CA GLY A 307 -13.70 -12.23 -22.91
C GLY A 307 -15.06 -12.60 -22.30
N SER A 308 -15.05 -13.63 -21.47
CA SER A 308 -16.24 -14.07 -20.73
C SER A 308 -16.30 -13.43 -19.35
N LEU A 309 -17.50 -13.03 -18.93
CA LEU A 309 -17.76 -12.50 -17.61
C LEU A 309 -18.82 -13.38 -16.93
N THR A 310 -18.49 -13.90 -15.75
CA THR A 310 -19.40 -14.64 -14.87
C THR A 310 -19.80 -13.74 -13.70
N SER A 311 -21.09 -13.47 -13.56
CA SER A 311 -21.64 -12.83 -12.36
C SER A 311 -21.92 -13.87 -11.29
N GLN A 312 -21.38 -13.65 -10.09
CA GLN A 312 -21.76 -14.32 -8.83
C GLN A 312 -22.91 -13.58 -8.11
N GLY A 313 -23.48 -12.56 -8.76
CA GLY A 313 -24.59 -11.75 -8.24
C GLY A 313 -24.13 -10.48 -7.53
N HIS A 314 -25.13 -9.64 -7.25
CA HIS A 314 -24.99 -8.37 -6.54
C HIS A 314 -23.93 -7.43 -7.13
N ASN A 315 -23.79 -7.37 -8.46
CA ASN A 315 -22.94 -6.40 -9.12
C ASN A 315 -23.74 -5.17 -9.57
N LEU A 316 -23.09 -4.02 -9.72
CA LEU A 316 -23.72 -2.79 -10.20
C LEU A 316 -22.92 -2.20 -11.36
N ASP A 317 -23.58 -2.02 -12.50
CA ASP A 317 -23.09 -1.25 -13.64
C ASP A 317 -23.89 0.06 -13.74
N SER A 318 -23.21 1.21 -13.73
CA SER A 318 -23.88 2.51 -13.91
C SER A 318 -24.45 2.72 -15.32
N GLY A 319 -24.00 1.92 -16.28
CA GLY A 319 -24.60 1.72 -17.59
C GLY A 319 -25.03 0.26 -17.72
N ASN A 320 -24.88 -0.37 -18.89
CA ASN A 320 -25.31 -1.76 -19.09
C ASN A 320 -24.30 -2.60 -19.90
N THR A 321 -23.08 -2.11 -20.00
CA THR A 321 -22.02 -2.65 -20.87
C THR A 321 -21.35 -3.88 -20.27
N CYS A 322 -21.43 -4.10 -18.96
CA CYS A 322 -20.85 -5.27 -18.30
C CYS A 322 -21.69 -6.54 -18.45
N GLY A 323 -22.93 -6.43 -18.93
CA GLY A 323 -23.80 -7.57 -19.17
C GLY A 323 -24.21 -8.32 -17.89
N PHE A 324 -24.20 -7.63 -16.74
CA PHE A 324 -24.63 -8.20 -15.46
C PHE A 324 -26.11 -8.63 -15.53
N ALA A 325 -26.35 -9.90 -15.20
CA ALA A 325 -27.64 -10.56 -15.31
C ALA A 325 -27.84 -11.66 -14.25
N GLY A 326 -26.92 -11.73 -13.28
CA GLY A 326 -27.01 -12.62 -12.13
C GLY A 326 -28.00 -12.13 -11.08
N PRO A 327 -28.27 -12.93 -10.03
CA PRO A 327 -29.16 -12.54 -8.94
C PRO A 327 -28.68 -11.27 -8.23
N GLY A 328 -29.57 -10.30 -8.04
CA GLY A 328 -29.24 -9.05 -7.35
C GLY A 328 -28.38 -8.08 -8.16
N ASP A 329 -28.01 -8.41 -9.40
CA ASP A 329 -27.29 -7.49 -10.26
C ASP A 329 -28.16 -6.28 -10.64
N LEU A 330 -27.54 -5.12 -10.71
CA LEU A 330 -28.12 -3.82 -11.05
C LEU A 330 -27.43 -3.29 -12.30
N ALA A 331 -28.21 -2.94 -13.32
CA ALA A 331 -27.72 -2.31 -14.54
C ALA A 331 -28.47 -1.00 -14.78
N ASP A 332 -27.76 -0.04 -15.38
CA ASP A 332 -28.21 1.32 -15.70
C ASP A 332 -28.62 2.08 -14.43
N MET A 333 -27.83 1.91 -13.37
CA MET A 333 -28.10 2.46 -12.03
C MET A 333 -26.89 3.24 -11.52
N ASP A 334 -27.04 4.54 -11.29
CA ASP A 334 -25.99 5.37 -10.68
C ASP A 334 -25.72 4.91 -9.23
N PRO A 335 -24.49 4.46 -8.88
CA PRO A 335 -24.16 4.04 -7.52
C PRO A 335 -24.05 5.21 -6.52
N GLN A 336 -24.17 6.47 -6.96
CA GLN A 336 -24.10 7.67 -6.09
C GLN A 336 -22.83 7.71 -5.23
N LEU A 337 -21.70 7.40 -5.87
CA LEU A 337 -20.38 7.43 -5.25
C LEU A 337 -19.96 8.86 -4.91
N GLY A 338 -19.40 9.04 -3.72
CA GLY A 338 -18.64 10.23 -3.34
C GLY A 338 -17.26 10.27 -4.00
N PRO A 339 -16.51 11.37 -3.85
CA PRO A 339 -15.16 11.48 -4.39
C PRO A 339 -14.21 10.45 -3.74
N LEU A 340 -13.15 10.09 -4.48
CA LEU A 340 -12.04 9.32 -3.90
C LEU A 340 -11.33 10.17 -2.85
N GLN A 341 -11.40 9.76 -1.60
CA GLN A 341 -10.81 10.48 -0.47
C GLN A 341 -10.58 9.55 0.72
N ASP A 342 -9.94 10.06 1.77
CA ASP A 342 -9.88 9.39 3.06
C ASP A 342 -11.28 9.38 3.71
N ASN A 343 -11.93 8.21 3.69
CA ASN A 343 -13.20 7.95 4.37
C ASN A 343 -13.01 7.06 5.62
N GLY A 344 -11.81 7.08 6.21
CA GLY A 344 -11.35 6.15 7.24
C GLY A 344 -10.68 4.90 6.66
N GLY A 345 -10.04 4.11 7.51
CA GLY A 345 -9.29 2.93 7.10
C GLY A 345 -7.85 3.20 6.71
N SER A 346 -7.20 2.21 6.08
CA SER A 346 -5.79 2.27 5.68
C SER A 346 -5.57 2.91 4.31
N THR A 347 -6.59 2.91 3.43
CA THR A 347 -6.49 3.41 2.05
C THR A 347 -7.72 4.23 1.63
N PRO A 348 -7.58 5.21 0.70
CA PRO A 348 -8.70 6.03 0.24
C PRO A 348 -9.77 5.22 -0.48
N THR A 349 -11.04 5.56 -0.28
CA THR A 349 -12.19 4.87 -0.90
C THR A 349 -13.16 5.87 -1.53
N GLN A 350 -14.20 5.38 -2.19
CA GLN A 350 -15.36 6.17 -2.60
C GLN A 350 -16.57 5.75 -1.77
N ALA A 351 -17.05 6.65 -0.92
CA ALA A 351 -18.17 6.38 -0.04
C ALA A 351 -19.50 6.32 -0.82
N LEU A 352 -20.40 5.44 -0.41
CA LEU A 352 -21.78 5.42 -0.91
C LEU A 352 -22.59 6.53 -0.22
N SER A 353 -23.40 7.25 -1.01
CA SER A 353 -24.32 8.25 -0.47
C SER A 353 -25.56 7.58 0.15
N PRO A 354 -26.18 8.16 1.19
CA PRO A 354 -27.48 7.69 1.69
C PRO A 354 -28.52 7.66 0.57
N GLY A 355 -29.16 6.51 0.35
CA GLY A 355 -30.12 6.27 -0.74
C GLY A 355 -29.49 5.79 -2.04
N SER A 356 -28.19 5.49 -2.05
CA SER A 356 -27.54 4.79 -3.16
C SER A 356 -28.22 3.42 -3.41
N PRO A 357 -28.40 3.02 -4.68
CA PRO A 357 -28.92 1.69 -5.01
C PRO A 357 -27.94 0.56 -4.66
N ALA A 358 -26.68 0.85 -4.33
CA ALA A 358 -25.74 -0.15 -3.86
C ALA A 358 -25.83 -0.42 -2.35
N VAL A 359 -26.54 0.43 -1.59
CA VAL A 359 -26.67 0.28 -0.13
C VAL A 359 -27.65 -0.83 0.20
N ASP A 360 -27.23 -1.77 1.05
CA ASP A 360 -27.96 -2.98 1.46
C ASP A 360 -28.49 -3.81 0.27
N ALA A 361 -27.87 -3.67 -0.91
CA ALA A 361 -28.32 -4.32 -2.15
C ALA A 361 -27.71 -5.72 -2.35
N GLY A 362 -26.79 -6.09 -1.48
CA GLY A 362 -26.24 -7.43 -1.31
C GLY A 362 -27.16 -8.38 -0.57
N GLY A 363 -26.59 -9.50 -0.13
CA GLY A 363 -27.23 -10.41 0.83
C GLY A 363 -26.56 -10.36 2.21
N ASN A 364 -27.09 -11.15 3.14
CA ASN A 364 -26.51 -11.31 4.49
C ASN A 364 -25.27 -12.21 4.49
N ASP A 365 -25.02 -12.94 3.40
CA ASP A 365 -23.85 -13.81 3.20
C ASP A 365 -22.80 -13.06 2.37
N CYS A 366 -22.18 -12.09 3.02
CA CYS A 366 -21.16 -11.23 2.43
C CYS A 366 -19.93 -12.05 2.01
N PRO A 367 -19.42 -11.89 0.77
CA PRO A 367 -18.22 -12.59 0.36
C PRO A 367 -17.03 -12.08 1.17
N PRO A 368 -16.02 -12.94 1.46
CA PRO A 368 -14.82 -12.50 2.15
C PRO A 368 -14.08 -11.40 1.36
N PRO A 369 -13.37 -10.48 2.04
CA PRO A 369 -13.18 -10.40 3.50
C PRO A 369 -14.45 -10.01 4.28
N ALA A 370 -14.51 -10.36 5.58
CA ALA A 370 -15.65 -10.06 6.46
C ALA A 370 -15.77 -8.58 6.87
N THR A 371 -14.96 -7.72 6.25
CA THR A 371 -14.94 -6.28 6.45
C THR A 371 -14.87 -5.60 5.10
N ASP A 372 -15.25 -4.34 5.01
CA ASP A 372 -14.98 -3.48 3.84
C ASP A 372 -13.50 -3.05 3.77
N GLN A 373 -13.15 -2.27 2.74
CA GLN A 373 -11.78 -1.78 2.52
C GLN A 373 -11.22 -0.97 3.68
N ARG A 374 -12.09 -0.36 4.50
CA ARG A 374 -11.68 0.45 5.64
C ARG A 374 -11.52 -0.39 6.91
N GLY A 375 -11.93 -1.66 6.85
CA GLY A 375 -11.98 -2.58 7.98
C GLY A 375 -13.33 -2.61 8.71
N LEU A 376 -14.35 -1.86 8.26
CA LEU A 376 -15.69 -1.92 8.86
C LEU A 376 -16.30 -3.29 8.65
N SER A 377 -16.85 -3.91 9.69
CA SER A 377 -17.54 -5.21 9.61
C SER A 377 -18.66 -5.20 8.57
N ARG A 378 -18.90 -6.36 7.98
CA ARG A 378 -20.03 -6.61 7.07
C ARG A 378 -20.92 -7.75 7.60
N PRO A 379 -22.25 -7.70 7.41
CA PRO A 379 -23.03 -6.56 6.90
C PRO A 379 -23.38 -5.52 7.98
N GLU A 380 -23.65 -4.28 7.57
CA GLU A 380 -24.28 -3.22 8.37
C GLU A 380 -25.70 -2.90 7.84
N ASP A 381 -26.50 -2.13 8.59
CA ASP A 381 -27.82 -1.63 8.15
C ASP A 381 -27.63 -0.20 7.64
N GLY A 382 -27.27 -0.07 6.36
CA GLY A 382 -26.89 1.20 5.75
C GLY A 382 -28.07 2.12 5.43
N ASN A 383 -29.25 1.55 5.19
CA ASN A 383 -30.48 2.27 4.85
C ASN A 383 -31.36 2.58 6.08
N GLY A 384 -31.12 1.92 7.22
CA GLY A 384 -31.79 2.16 8.50
C GLY A 384 -33.18 1.53 8.61
N ASP A 385 -33.49 0.49 7.85
CA ASP A 385 -34.78 -0.23 7.90
C ASP A 385 -34.83 -1.34 8.97
N GLY A 386 -33.70 -1.60 9.64
CA GLY A 386 -33.55 -2.61 10.68
C GLY A 386 -33.05 -3.97 10.17
N ILE A 387 -32.68 -4.09 8.90
CA ILE A 387 -32.15 -5.31 8.28
C ILE A 387 -30.75 -5.02 7.73
N ALA A 388 -29.72 -5.60 8.36
CA ALA A 388 -28.36 -5.50 7.85
C ALA A 388 -28.14 -6.41 6.63
N ALA A 389 -27.63 -5.84 5.54
CA ALA A 389 -27.22 -6.55 4.34
C ALA A 389 -25.96 -5.90 3.77
N CYS A 390 -25.18 -6.65 3.00
CA CYS A 390 -23.96 -6.08 2.45
C CYS A 390 -24.22 -5.00 1.40
N ASP A 391 -23.39 -3.97 1.39
CA ASP A 391 -23.32 -3.05 0.27
C ASP A 391 -22.55 -3.66 -0.90
N ILE A 392 -22.92 -3.26 -2.12
CA ILE A 392 -22.17 -3.60 -3.33
C ILE A 392 -20.93 -2.69 -3.40
N GLY A 393 -19.76 -3.26 -3.73
CA GLY A 393 -18.50 -2.54 -3.91
C GLY A 393 -17.59 -2.58 -2.69
N ALA A 394 -16.51 -1.79 -2.69
CA ALA A 394 -15.44 -1.83 -1.70
C ALA A 394 -15.78 -1.17 -0.35
N TYR A 395 -16.88 -0.44 -0.28
CA TYR A 395 -17.30 0.37 0.87
C TYR A 395 -18.60 -0.18 1.46
N GLU A 396 -18.70 -0.20 2.80
CA GLU A 396 -19.94 -0.52 3.53
C GLU A 396 -20.52 0.72 4.22
N LEU A 397 -21.74 1.12 3.90
CA LEU A 397 -22.42 2.23 4.53
C LEU A 397 -23.01 1.80 5.85
N GLY A 398 -22.59 2.48 6.91
CA GLY A 398 -23.00 2.13 8.27
C GLY A 398 -21.83 2.33 9.22
N GLY A 399 -22.12 2.41 10.51
CA GLY A 399 -21.12 2.48 11.57
C GLY A 399 -19.94 3.44 11.32
N SER A 400 -18.80 3.07 11.87
CA SER A 400 -17.48 3.61 11.55
C SER A 400 -16.51 2.43 11.57
N PRO A 401 -15.52 2.37 10.68
CA PRO A 401 -14.52 1.31 10.70
C PRO A 401 -13.95 1.12 12.11
N PRO A 402 -13.52 -0.09 12.50
CA PRO A 402 -13.08 -0.40 13.84
C PRO A 402 -12.09 0.66 14.29
N ALA A 403 -12.47 1.36 15.36
CA ALA A 403 -11.60 2.34 15.98
C ALA A 403 -10.24 1.69 16.23
N CYS A 404 -9.21 2.48 16.07
CA CYS A 404 -7.82 2.10 16.23
C CYS A 404 -7.59 1.04 17.33
N PRO A 405 -6.66 0.07 17.09
CA PRO A 405 -6.48 -1.10 17.94
C PRO A 405 -6.60 -0.80 19.44
N ALA A 406 -7.23 -1.70 20.20
CA ALA A 406 -7.43 -1.47 21.63
C ALA A 406 -6.11 -1.45 22.41
N GLY A 407 -6.06 -0.64 23.47
CA GLY A 407 -4.89 -0.52 24.35
C GLY A 407 -3.83 0.47 23.84
N PRO A 408 -2.85 0.84 24.68
CA PRO A 408 -1.85 1.86 24.35
C PRO A 408 -0.63 1.23 23.67
N THR A 409 -0.73 0.87 22.39
CA THR A 409 0.37 0.40 21.54
C THR A 409 0.80 1.50 20.57
N PHE A 410 1.95 1.35 19.91
CA PHE A 410 2.36 2.32 18.89
C PHE A 410 1.37 2.37 17.71
N PRO A 411 0.93 1.24 17.12
CA PRO A 411 -0.08 1.25 16.05
C PRO A 411 -1.41 1.88 16.49
N SER A 412 -1.89 1.62 17.71
CA SER A 412 -3.15 2.19 18.17
C SER A 412 -3.10 3.69 18.38
N ILE A 413 -1.98 4.20 18.93
CA ILE A 413 -1.79 5.62 19.18
C ILE A 413 -1.57 6.37 17.86
N ALA A 414 -0.82 5.79 16.92
CA ALA A 414 -0.62 6.35 15.59
C ALA A 414 -1.96 6.50 14.86
N CYS A 415 -2.76 5.44 14.81
CA CYS A 415 -4.09 5.47 14.21
C CYS A 415 -5.00 6.53 14.90
N ARG A 416 -5.02 6.61 16.25
CA ARG A 416 -5.88 7.59 16.96
C ARG A 416 -5.44 9.04 16.72
N LEU A 417 -4.15 9.24 16.45
CA LEU A 417 -3.64 10.54 16.02
C LEU A 417 -4.15 10.88 14.61
N ASP A 418 -4.24 9.91 13.70
CA ASP A 418 -4.81 10.08 12.37
C ASP A 418 -6.30 10.41 12.42
N GLU A 419 -7.09 9.67 13.21
CA GLU A 419 -8.51 10.00 13.46
C GLU A 419 -8.67 11.45 13.96
N LEU A 420 -7.80 11.90 14.87
CA LEU A 420 -7.86 13.25 15.42
C LEU A 420 -7.42 14.32 14.40
N ILE A 421 -6.43 14.01 13.56
CA ILE A 421 -6.00 14.87 12.44
C ILE A 421 -7.17 15.04 11.46
N GLN A 422 -7.79 13.94 11.05
CA GLN A 422 -8.94 13.93 10.14
C GLN A 422 -10.11 14.72 10.74
N THR A 423 -10.39 14.56 12.04
CA THR A 423 -11.41 15.35 12.75
C THR A 423 -11.11 16.85 12.67
N VAL A 424 -9.86 17.28 12.82
CA VAL A 424 -9.46 18.69 12.66
C VAL A 424 -9.69 19.15 11.22
N GLN A 425 -9.33 18.32 10.24
CA GLN A 425 -9.41 18.66 8.82
C GLN A 425 -10.85 18.76 8.32
N THR A 426 -11.77 17.96 8.85
CA THR A 426 -13.19 17.97 8.49
C THR A 426 -13.96 19.09 9.18
N VAL A 427 -13.74 19.28 10.48
CA VAL A 427 -14.53 20.23 11.28
C VAL A 427 -14.01 21.67 11.20
N VAL A 428 -12.70 21.85 11.07
CA VAL A 428 -12.10 23.20 11.10
C VAL A 428 -11.95 23.73 9.69
N ALA A 429 -12.62 24.84 9.40
CA ALA A 429 -12.53 25.51 8.11
C ALA A 429 -11.05 25.83 7.74
N PRO A 430 -10.67 25.71 6.46
CA PRO A 430 -9.31 25.99 5.99
C PRO A 430 -8.75 27.35 6.46
N GLY A 431 -7.47 27.36 6.79
CA GLY A 431 -6.71 28.55 7.15
C GLY A 431 -5.94 28.42 8.46
N THR A 432 -5.31 29.52 8.89
CA THR A 432 -4.30 29.55 9.97
C THR A 432 -4.63 28.87 11.30
N LEU A 433 -5.91 28.62 11.62
CA LEU A 433 -6.26 27.82 12.81
C LEU A 433 -6.07 26.32 12.52
N ARG A 434 -6.65 25.82 11.42
CA ARG A 434 -6.51 24.44 10.95
C ARG A 434 -5.04 24.09 10.78
N ASP A 435 -4.29 24.88 10.01
CA ASP A 435 -2.86 24.63 9.72
C ASP A 435 -2.02 24.49 11.01
N ARG A 436 -2.36 25.28 12.03
CA ARG A 436 -1.68 25.22 13.33
C ARG A 436 -2.06 23.99 14.16
N LEU A 437 -3.33 23.61 14.14
CA LEU A 437 -3.83 22.44 14.87
C LEU A 437 -3.27 21.15 14.23
N ASP A 438 -3.42 21.06 12.92
CA ASP A 438 -2.90 19.99 12.07
C ASP A 438 -1.40 19.81 12.28
N GLY A 439 -0.61 20.89 12.11
CA GLY A 439 0.83 20.84 12.31
C GLY A 439 1.27 20.46 13.74
N ILE A 440 0.46 20.66 14.78
CA ILE A 440 0.77 20.14 16.13
C ILE A 440 0.56 18.62 16.18
N LEU A 441 -0.53 18.11 15.59
CA LEU A 441 -0.86 16.69 15.60
C LEU A 441 0.09 15.88 14.71
N THR A 442 0.43 16.37 13.52
CA THR A 442 1.44 15.75 12.65
C THR A 442 2.79 15.65 13.36
N ARG A 443 3.19 16.69 14.12
CA ARG A 443 4.39 16.63 14.96
C ARG A 443 4.28 15.59 16.07
N ALA A 444 3.12 15.44 16.69
CA ALA A 444 2.89 14.42 17.71
C ALA A 444 3.01 13.01 17.09
N LYS A 445 2.41 12.77 15.92
CA LYS A 445 2.51 11.50 15.17
C LYS A 445 3.96 11.16 14.82
N ALA A 446 4.70 12.10 14.27
CA ALA A 446 6.13 11.91 13.98
C ALA A 446 6.95 11.57 15.23
N GLN A 447 6.62 12.15 16.39
CA GLN A 447 7.26 11.82 17.67
C GLN A 447 6.91 10.41 18.16
N VAL A 448 5.70 9.92 17.89
CA VAL A 448 5.30 8.53 18.19
C VAL A 448 6.06 7.54 17.32
N GLY A 449 6.15 7.78 16.02
CA GLY A 449 6.97 6.94 15.12
C GLY A 449 8.44 6.93 15.51
N GLN A 450 9.02 8.08 15.88
CA GLN A 450 10.39 8.15 16.40
C GLN A 450 10.58 7.41 17.74
N ALA A 451 9.53 7.30 18.56
CA ALA A 451 9.57 6.54 19.79
C ALA A 451 9.55 5.03 19.51
N GLU A 452 8.64 4.57 18.66
CA GLU A 452 8.54 3.17 18.22
C GLU A 452 9.86 2.68 17.67
N GLN A 453 10.43 3.47 16.76
CA GLN A 453 11.71 3.18 16.16
C GLN A 453 12.86 3.16 17.20
N ALA A 454 12.81 4.02 18.22
CA ALA A 454 13.81 3.99 19.28
C ALA A 454 13.67 2.75 20.17
N LEU A 455 12.45 2.26 20.40
CA LEU A 455 12.21 1.00 21.11
C LEU A 455 12.77 -0.19 20.32
N ALA A 456 12.45 -0.28 19.02
CA ALA A 456 12.94 -1.32 18.13
C ALA A 456 14.48 -1.39 18.13
N ASN A 457 15.13 -0.23 18.22
CA ASN A 457 16.59 -0.11 18.30
C ASN A 457 17.19 -0.34 19.70
N GLY A 458 16.41 -0.80 20.69
CA GLY A 458 16.84 -0.97 22.08
C GLY A 458 17.17 0.34 22.82
N LYS A 459 16.88 1.52 22.23
CA LYS A 459 17.19 2.85 22.77
C LYS A 459 16.09 3.36 23.70
N LYS A 460 15.83 2.64 24.79
CA LYS A 460 14.75 2.93 25.76
C LYS A 460 14.71 4.38 26.28
N HIS A 461 15.87 5.01 26.50
CA HIS A 461 15.92 6.42 26.93
C HIS A 461 15.39 7.38 25.86
N ARG A 462 15.71 7.13 24.58
CA ARG A 462 15.27 7.96 23.46
C ARG A 462 13.78 7.75 23.19
N GLU A 463 13.31 6.52 23.22
CA GLU A 463 11.88 6.18 23.16
C GLU A 463 11.08 6.97 24.21
N LYS A 464 11.44 6.83 25.49
CA LYS A 464 10.75 7.54 26.58
C LYS A 464 10.80 9.06 26.43
N SER A 465 11.88 9.59 25.89
CA SER A 465 12.02 11.01 25.57
C SER A 465 11.03 11.43 24.47
N MET A 466 10.94 10.66 23.39
CA MET A 466 10.04 10.94 22.27
C MET A 466 8.56 10.80 22.66
N LEU A 467 8.17 9.76 23.42
CA LEU A 467 6.82 9.64 23.99
C LEU A 467 6.47 10.84 24.89
N GLY A 468 7.44 11.33 25.66
CA GLY A 468 7.29 12.55 26.45
C GLY A 468 7.05 13.81 25.61
N ARG A 469 7.75 13.92 24.46
CA ARG A 469 7.55 15.03 23.51
C ARG A 469 6.18 14.95 22.83
N ALA A 470 5.76 13.77 22.38
CA ALA A 470 4.42 13.52 21.82
C ALA A 470 3.32 13.94 22.81
N THR A 471 3.46 13.54 24.08
CA THR A 471 2.56 13.96 25.16
C THR A 471 2.53 15.49 25.30
N GLY A 472 3.69 16.14 25.21
CA GLY A 472 3.84 17.59 25.23
C GLY A 472 3.12 18.29 24.06
N SER A 473 3.28 17.78 22.84
CA SER A 473 2.62 18.27 21.63
C SER A 473 1.10 18.23 21.76
N LEU A 474 0.54 17.12 22.25
CA LEU A 474 -0.90 17.04 22.54
C LEU A 474 -1.36 18.02 23.63
N GLY A 475 -0.46 18.37 24.57
CA GLY A 475 -0.72 19.45 25.53
C GLY A 475 -0.85 20.81 24.85
N GLN A 476 0.04 21.11 23.90
CA GLN A 476 -0.02 22.33 23.10
C GLN A 476 -1.27 22.38 22.24
N PHE A 477 -1.65 21.25 21.64
CA PHE A 477 -2.89 21.10 20.88
C PHE A 477 -4.10 21.46 21.74
N LYS A 478 -4.24 20.86 22.92
CA LYS A 478 -5.33 21.15 23.86
C LYS A 478 -5.36 22.61 24.31
N VAL A 479 -4.20 23.23 24.56
CA VAL A 479 -4.11 24.66 24.87
C VAL A 479 -4.61 25.50 23.68
N ARG A 480 -4.29 25.12 22.45
CA ARG A 480 -4.73 25.83 21.26
C ARG A 480 -6.25 25.76 21.06
N LEU A 481 -6.87 24.62 21.37
CA LEU A 481 -8.34 24.46 21.40
C LEU A 481 -9.04 25.36 22.43
N ARG A 482 -8.31 25.93 23.41
CA ARG A 482 -8.86 26.91 24.37
C ARG A 482 -8.76 28.36 23.90
N SER A 483 -8.13 28.61 22.76
CA SER A 483 -8.01 29.97 22.24
C SER A 483 -9.38 30.50 21.78
N ARG A 484 -9.61 31.82 21.93
CA ARG A 484 -10.85 32.48 21.46
C ARG A 484 -11.16 32.15 20.00
N LYS A 485 -10.12 32.08 19.15
CA LYS A 485 -10.28 31.73 17.73
C LYS A 485 -10.84 30.32 17.56
N ALA A 486 -10.34 29.33 18.31
CA ALA A 486 -10.86 27.97 18.25
C ALA A 486 -12.30 27.87 18.80
N GLN A 487 -12.60 28.55 19.90
CA GLN A 487 -13.94 28.58 20.48
C GLN A 487 -15.00 29.23 19.57
N HIS A 488 -14.58 30.07 18.64
CA HIS A 488 -15.47 30.73 17.69
C HIS A 488 -15.60 29.98 16.36
N GLN A 489 -14.52 29.32 15.90
CA GLN A 489 -14.45 28.68 14.58
C GLN A 489 -14.78 27.18 14.59
N ILE A 490 -14.87 26.55 15.76
CA ILE A 490 -15.10 25.11 15.90
C ILE A 490 -16.43 24.91 16.66
N PRO A 491 -17.35 24.08 16.15
CA PRO A 491 -18.56 23.67 16.87
C PRO A 491 -18.24 23.15 18.29
N GLY A 492 -19.09 23.47 19.26
CA GLY A 492 -18.80 23.25 20.68
C GLY A 492 -18.65 21.77 21.07
N ASP A 493 -19.47 20.91 20.45
CA ASP A 493 -19.43 19.45 20.53
C ASP A 493 -18.14 18.88 19.94
N ALA A 494 -17.76 19.29 18.72
CA ALA A 494 -16.53 18.85 18.10
C ALA A 494 -15.29 19.35 18.87
N LEU A 495 -15.34 20.57 19.42
CA LEU A 495 -14.31 21.10 20.30
C LEU A 495 -14.15 20.28 21.57
N ALA A 496 -15.25 19.76 22.14
CA ALA A 496 -15.23 18.87 23.30
C ALA A 496 -14.67 17.49 22.92
N GLY A 497 -15.09 16.94 21.78
CA GLY A 497 -14.58 15.68 21.22
C GLY A 497 -13.07 15.70 21.00
N MET A 498 -12.55 16.72 20.30
CA MET A 498 -11.09 16.88 20.08
C MET A 498 -10.30 17.00 21.38
N LYS A 499 -10.85 17.64 22.42
CA LYS A 499 -10.21 17.72 23.74
C LYS A 499 -10.18 16.36 24.43
N SER A 500 -11.29 15.61 24.36
CA SER A 500 -11.40 14.28 24.94
C SER A 500 -10.42 13.30 24.26
N ALA A 501 -10.39 13.29 22.92
CA ALA A 501 -9.46 12.49 22.14
C ALA A 501 -7.99 12.82 22.47
N SER A 502 -7.66 14.12 22.54
CA SER A 502 -6.32 14.55 22.96
C SER A 502 -5.95 14.12 24.39
N ASP A 503 -6.91 14.07 25.31
CA ASP A 503 -6.69 13.60 26.68
C ASP A 503 -6.46 12.09 26.73
N GLN A 504 -7.26 11.32 25.98
CA GLN A 504 -7.10 9.88 25.86
C GLN A 504 -5.73 9.53 25.27
N LEU A 505 -5.35 10.13 24.14
CA LEU A 505 -4.04 9.94 23.53
C LEU A 505 -2.88 10.28 24.47
N ARG A 506 -3.01 11.35 25.26
CA ARG A 506 -2.01 11.69 26.30
C ARG A 506 -1.94 10.63 27.38
N HIS A 507 -3.08 10.09 27.81
CA HIS A 507 -3.12 8.99 28.77
C HIS A 507 -2.42 7.75 28.20
N ASP A 508 -2.74 7.37 26.96
CA ASP A 508 -2.18 6.19 26.30
C ASP A 508 -0.66 6.33 26.10
N LEU A 509 -0.17 7.49 25.67
CA LEU A 509 1.27 7.76 25.58
C LEU A 509 1.99 7.66 26.92
N VAL A 510 1.36 8.11 28.01
CA VAL A 510 1.93 7.99 29.36
C VAL A 510 1.93 6.53 29.81
N THR A 511 0.90 5.76 29.48
CA THR A 511 0.82 4.33 29.79
C THR A 511 1.86 3.54 29.00
N LEU A 512 1.95 3.74 27.68
CA LEU A 512 2.96 3.12 26.81
C LEU A 512 4.39 3.42 27.31
N ARG A 513 4.65 4.67 27.68
CA ARG A 513 5.96 5.10 28.24
C ARG A 513 6.31 4.42 29.57
N ARG A 514 5.32 3.94 30.32
CA ARG A 514 5.52 3.23 31.59
C ARG A 514 5.72 1.73 31.39
N SER A 515 5.09 1.14 30.36
CA SER A 515 5.21 -0.27 30.03
C SER A 515 6.47 -0.62 29.23
N SER A 516 7.03 0.35 28.49
CA SER A 516 8.36 0.29 27.85
C SER A 516 9.51 0.36 28.87
#